data_AF-A0A1Q8S1A3-F1
#
_entry.id   AF-A0A1Q8S1A3-F1
#
_cell.length_a   1.000
_cell.length_b   1.000
_cell.length_c   1.000
_cell.angle_alpha   90.00
_cell.angle_beta   90.00
_cell.angle_gamma   90.00
#
_symmetry.space_group_name_H-M   'P 1'
#
loop_
_entity.id
_entity.type
_entity.pdbx_description
1 polymer ?
#
loop_
_entity_poly.entity_id
_entity_poly.type
_entity_poly.pdbx_seq_one_letter_code
_entity_poly.pdbx_strand_id
1 'polypeptide(L)'
;MLMSIQTWYAIGMVIIALRHVVRLRTVGFRGYDGDDYLSFLCILLYTVDSTMGYFAYYAGGNINVKPQQVDSLSDEDVRILEMGSKMEFVTWYTYPGFVWVLKFSILFFYRRLTKGLIKDRTLKFLFLVCGLTWVALIATVSFTCWPFHDNWTVRPLPGEHCIFRAQNFYALAVLNVITDVFILTIPAPMLWHLRLPLWKRVGVTCLLCGGLFVISAAIIRAALTLMAAPSVLTINIWGYRETVVALLAVTAPVLSPLFRPGFWKRGARIGRPVDALHREAEEEIGAIERRRRRLFSSKIKWDFGSSLMVLPVGQVEHEVRHHDHHHSAPCGIRY
;
A
#
# COMPACT_ATOMS: atom_id res chain seq x y z
N MET A 1 -13.03 -22.90 -16.21
CA MET A 1 -11.71 -22.24 -16.05
C MET A 1 -11.72 -20.77 -16.50
N LEU A 2 -12.43 -20.37 -17.58
CA LEU A 2 -12.74 -18.93 -17.80
C LEU A 2 -13.41 -18.31 -16.59
N MET A 3 -14.40 -19.03 -16.03
CA MET A 3 -15.16 -18.57 -14.89
C MET A 3 -14.24 -18.20 -13.73
N SER A 4 -13.13 -18.91 -13.51
CA SER A 4 -12.21 -18.54 -12.43
C SER A 4 -11.48 -17.23 -12.69
N ILE A 5 -10.94 -16.96 -13.89
CA ILE A 5 -10.21 -15.71 -14.16
C ILE A 5 -11.16 -14.50 -14.06
N GLN A 6 -12.33 -14.60 -14.71
CA GLN A 6 -13.35 -13.54 -14.66
C GLN A 6 -13.89 -13.33 -13.24
N THR A 7 -14.04 -14.40 -12.46
CA THR A 7 -14.47 -14.31 -11.05
C THR A 7 -13.41 -13.59 -10.21
N TRP A 8 -12.13 -13.95 -10.32
CA TRP A 8 -11.06 -13.27 -9.58
C TRP A 8 -10.95 -11.79 -9.96
N TYR A 9 -11.03 -11.49 -11.25
CA TYR A 9 -11.07 -10.11 -11.74
C TYR A 9 -12.27 -9.33 -11.15
N ALA A 10 -13.47 -9.91 -11.21
CA ALA A 10 -14.67 -9.27 -10.65
C ALA A 10 -14.54 -9.04 -9.14
N ILE A 11 -14.01 -10.01 -8.39
CA ILE A 11 -13.72 -9.85 -6.96
C ILE A 11 -12.75 -8.69 -6.71
N GLY A 12 -11.66 -8.61 -7.47
CA GLY A 12 -10.69 -7.51 -7.35
C GLY A 12 -11.32 -6.15 -7.65
N MET A 13 -12.14 -6.06 -8.70
CA MET A 13 -12.85 -4.82 -9.05
C MET A 13 -13.86 -4.39 -7.97
N VAL A 14 -14.59 -5.34 -7.37
CA VAL A 14 -15.49 -5.07 -6.25
C VAL A 14 -14.71 -4.54 -5.04
N ILE A 15 -13.53 -5.11 -4.72
CA ILE A 15 -12.68 -4.64 -3.62
C ILE A 15 -12.23 -3.19 -3.85
N ILE A 16 -11.80 -2.85 -5.07
CA ILE A 16 -11.38 -1.48 -5.40
C ILE A 16 -12.56 -0.51 -5.39
N ALA A 17 -13.71 -0.91 -5.94
CA ALA A 17 -14.93 -0.10 -5.91
C ALA A 17 -15.37 0.18 -4.47
N LEU A 18 -15.36 -0.84 -3.61
CA LEU A 18 -15.69 -0.72 -2.19
C LEU A 18 -14.72 0.23 -1.47
N ARG A 19 -13.41 0.13 -1.77
CA ARG A 19 -12.39 1.07 -1.26
C ARG A 19 -12.77 2.52 -1.61
N HIS A 20 -13.10 2.81 -2.86
CA HIS A 20 -13.49 4.16 -3.28
C HIS A 20 -14.77 4.63 -2.60
N VAL A 21 -15.80 3.78 -2.48
CA VAL A 21 -17.05 4.12 -1.77
C VAL A 21 -16.79 4.49 -0.31
N VAL A 22 -15.95 3.70 0.39
CA VAL A 22 -15.58 3.98 1.77
C VAL A 22 -14.79 5.27 1.89
N ARG A 23 -13.86 5.53 0.97
CA ARG A 23 -13.06 6.77 0.98
C ARG A 23 -13.91 8.00 0.69
N LEU A 24 -14.79 7.94 -0.30
CA LEU A 24 -15.76 9.00 -0.58
C LEU A 24 -16.63 9.32 0.63
N ARG A 25 -17.10 8.30 1.37
CA ARG A 25 -17.88 8.51 2.59
C ARG A 25 -17.08 9.04 3.77
N THR A 26 -15.82 8.64 3.93
CA THR A 26 -15.01 9.00 5.11
C THR A 26 -14.31 10.34 4.96
N VAL A 27 -13.76 10.66 3.79
CA VAL A 27 -12.98 11.89 3.57
C VAL A 27 -13.59 12.83 2.53
N GLY A 28 -14.55 12.36 1.72
CA GLY A 28 -15.14 13.15 0.63
C GLY A 28 -14.21 13.35 -0.56
N PHE A 29 -14.74 13.94 -1.64
CA PHE A 29 -14.00 14.15 -2.90
C PHE A 29 -12.76 15.05 -2.76
N ARG A 30 -12.77 16.00 -1.81
CA ARG A 30 -11.64 16.92 -1.56
C ARG A 30 -10.55 16.33 -0.66
N GLY A 31 -10.79 15.16 -0.07
CA GLY A 31 -9.89 14.53 0.90
C GLY A 31 -9.08 13.36 0.34
N TYR A 32 -9.02 13.21 -0.98
CA TYR A 32 -8.23 12.17 -1.63
C TYR A 32 -6.74 12.44 -1.42
N ASP A 33 -6.00 11.39 -1.07
CA ASP A 33 -4.54 11.43 -0.90
C ASP A 33 -3.89 10.56 -1.99
N GLY A 34 -2.56 10.52 -2.03
CA GLY A 34 -1.81 9.80 -3.08
C GLY A 34 -2.24 8.34 -3.26
N ASP A 35 -2.61 7.64 -2.18
CA ASP A 35 -3.07 6.25 -2.24
C ASP A 35 -4.44 6.09 -2.92
N ASP A 36 -5.26 7.14 -2.97
CA ASP A 36 -6.55 7.13 -3.66
C ASP A 36 -6.39 7.33 -5.17
N TYR A 37 -5.43 8.18 -5.58
CA TYR A 37 -5.11 8.40 -7.00
C TYR A 37 -4.43 7.18 -7.61
N LEU A 38 -3.49 6.57 -6.88
CA LEU A 38 -2.85 5.32 -7.31
C LEU A 38 -3.84 4.17 -7.48
N SER A 39 -4.96 4.17 -6.76
CA SER A 39 -6.02 3.17 -6.92
C SER A 39 -6.65 3.19 -8.32
N PHE A 40 -6.74 4.34 -8.99
CA PHE A 40 -7.19 4.38 -10.39
C PHE A 40 -6.17 3.77 -11.35
N LEU A 41 -4.88 3.99 -11.09
CA LEU A 41 -3.81 3.33 -11.84
C LEU A 41 -3.83 1.81 -11.60
N CYS A 42 -4.14 1.36 -10.37
CA CYS A 42 -4.38 -0.05 -10.09
C CYS A 42 -5.49 -0.64 -10.95
N ILE A 43 -6.62 0.07 -11.12
CA ILE A 43 -7.72 -0.39 -11.98
C ILE A 43 -7.21 -0.59 -13.41
N LEU A 44 -6.54 0.42 -13.97
CA LEU A 44 -6.03 0.36 -15.34
C LEU A 44 -5.07 -0.81 -15.52
N LEU A 45 -4.04 -0.92 -14.67
CA LEU A 45 -3.04 -1.98 -14.78
C LEU A 45 -3.65 -3.37 -14.55
N TYR A 46 -4.55 -3.51 -13.58
CA TYR A 46 -5.21 -4.78 -13.29
C TYR A 46 -6.14 -5.24 -14.41
N THR A 47 -6.89 -4.32 -15.02
CA THR A 47 -7.75 -4.62 -16.18
C THR A 47 -6.93 -4.98 -17.40
N VAL A 48 -5.86 -4.24 -17.72
CA VAL A 48 -4.99 -4.57 -18.86
C VAL A 48 -4.32 -5.93 -18.62
N ASP A 49 -3.77 -6.17 -17.44
CA ASP A 49 -3.14 -7.45 -17.09
C ASP A 49 -4.09 -8.64 -17.27
N SER A 50 -5.30 -8.53 -16.70
CA SER A 50 -6.31 -9.59 -16.75
C SER A 50 -6.84 -9.83 -18.16
N THR A 51 -7.00 -8.79 -18.96
CA THR A 51 -7.51 -8.91 -20.34
C THR A 51 -6.44 -9.44 -21.29
N MET A 52 -5.22 -8.89 -21.25
CA MET A 52 -4.11 -9.36 -22.08
C MET A 52 -3.72 -10.79 -21.73
N GLY A 53 -3.64 -11.13 -20.44
CA GLY A 53 -3.38 -12.51 -20.01
C GLY A 53 -4.49 -13.48 -20.41
N TYR A 54 -5.76 -13.04 -20.43
CA TYR A 54 -6.87 -13.84 -20.94
C TYR A 54 -6.73 -14.13 -22.44
N PHE A 55 -6.44 -13.12 -23.27
CA PHE A 55 -6.28 -13.33 -24.71
C PHE A 55 -5.01 -14.11 -25.06
N ALA A 56 -3.89 -13.84 -24.38
CA ALA A 56 -2.64 -14.58 -24.52
C ALA A 56 -2.84 -16.07 -24.23
N TYR A 57 -3.68 -16.41 -23.24
CA TYR A 57 -4.02 -17.80 -22.94
C TYR A 57 -4.71 -18.52 -24.11
N TYR A 58 -5.59 -17.85 -24.85
CA TYR A 58 -6.28 -18.46 -26.00
C TYR A 58 -5.44 -18.52 -27.26
N ALA A 59 -4.70 -17.44 -27.52
CA ALA A 59 -3.83 -17.36 -28.67
C ALA A 59 -2.61 -18.30 -28.53
N GLY A 60 -2.20 -18.58 -27.29
CA GLY A 60 -0.96 -19.28 -27.02
C GLY A 60 0.23 -18.33 -27.14
N GLY A 61 1.40 -18.88 -27.47
CA GLY A 61 2.61 -18.09 -27.62
C GLY A 61 3.81 -18.97 -27.93
N ASN A 62 4.92 -18.35 -28.29
CA ASN A 62 6.21 -18.99 -28.59
C ASN A 62 6.68 -20.01 -27.53
N ILE A 63 6.38 -19.80 -26.24
CA ILE A 63 6.70 -20.76 -25.17
C ILE A 63 6.00 -22.13 -25.31
N ASN A 64 4.88 -22.18 -26.03
CA ASN A 64 4.13 -23.41 -26.26
C ASN A 64 4.58 -24.17 -27.51
N VAL A 65 5.50 -23.60 -28.30
CA VAL A 65 5.98 -24.20 -29.55
C VAL A 65 7.30 -24.91 -29.31
N LYS A 66 7.34 -26.22 -29.57
CA LYS A 66 8.60 -26.98 -29.55
C LYS A 66 9.38 -26.75 -30.86
N PRO A 67 10.72 -26.78 -30.84
CA PRO A 67 11.54 -26.59 -32.05
C PRO A 67 11.13 -27.47 -33.23
N GLN A 68 10.71 -28.71 -32.96
CA GLN A 68 10.32 -29.68 -34.00
C GLN A 68 8.96 -29.38 -34.65
N GLN A 69 8.14 -28.52 -34.03
CA GLN A 69 6.79 -28.20 -34.51
C GLN A 69 6.77 -26.92 -35.36
N VAL A 70 7.84 -26.13 -35.36
CA VAL A 70 7.92 -24.81 -35.99
C VAL A 70 7.63 -24.87 -37.49
N ASP A 71 8.18 -25.87 -38.17
CA ASP A 71 8.04 -26.06 -39.63
C ASP A 71 6.67 -26.64 -40.01
N SER A 72 5.95 -27.24 -39.06
CA SER A 72 4.61 -27.82 -39.28
C SER A 72 3.46 -26.84 -39.09
N LEU A 73 3.74 -25.64 -38.56
CA LEU A 73 2.73 -24.61 -38.31
C LEU A 73 2.27 -23.93 -39.60
N SER A 74 0.98 -23.65 -39.72
CA SER A 74 0.45 -22.78 -40.77
C SER A 74 0.89 -21.32 -40.53
N ASP A 75 0.95 -20.51 -41.58
CA ASP A 75 1.23 -19.07 -41.46
C ASP A 75 0.18 -18.35 -40.59
N GLU A 76 -1.05 -18.85 -40.57
CA GLU A 76 -2.11 -18.32 -39.70
C GLU A 76 -1.85 -18.67 -38.23
N ASP A 77 -1.42 -19.91 -37.94
CA ASP A 77 -1.09 -20.32 -36.58
C ASP A 77 0.09 -19.50 -36.03
N VAL A 78 1.10 -19.23 -36.87
CA VAL A 78 2.23 -18.37 -36.53
C VAL A 78 1.75 -16.97 -36.14
N ARG A 79 0.85 -16.35 -36.91
CA ARG A 79 0.30 -15.02 -36.60
C ARG A 79 -0.46 -14.98 -35.29
N ILE A 80 -1.27 -16.01 -35.02
CA ILE A 80 -2.03 -16.12 -33.77
C ILE A 80 -1.07 -16.26 -32.58
N LEU A 81 -0.07 -17.13 -32.69
CA LEU A 81 0.93 -17.35 -31.64
C LEU A 81 1.80 -16.10 -31.40
N GLU A 82 2.21 -15.39 -32.44
CA GLU A 82 2.94 -14.11 -32.31
C GLU A 82 2.09 -13.05 -31.60
N MET A 83 0.79 -12.97 -31.92
CA MET A 83 -0.14 -12.07 -31.24
C MET A 83 -0.26 -12.42 -29.75
N GLY A 84 -0.39 -13.71 -29.43
CA GLY A 84 -0.44 -14.19 -28.06
C GLY A 84 0.85 -13.90 -27.28
N SER A 85 2.02 -14.09 -27.89
CA SER A 85 3.31 -13.72 -27.30
C SER A 85 3.45 -12.22 -27.05
N LYS A 86 2.91 -11.36 -27.93
CA LYS A 86 2.88 -9.91 -27.70
C LYS A 86 1.98 -9.55 -26.51
N MET A 87 0.80 -10.15 -26.42
CA MET A 87 -0.11 -9.95 -25.29
C MET A 87 0.50 -10.41 -23.97
N GLU A 88 1.15 -11.57 -23.96
CA GLU A 88 1.92 -12.06 -22.81
C GLU A 88 3.08 -11.13 -22.48
N PHE A 89 3.77 -10.56 -23.47
CA PHE A 89 4.83 -9.59 -23.19
C PHE A 89 4.29 -8.33 -22.50
N VAL A 90 3.06 -7.89 -22.79
CA VAL A 90 2.41 -6.79 -22.06
C VAL A 90 2.20 -7.14 -20.59
N THR A 91 1.81 -8.38 -20.27
CA THR A 91 1.60 -8.81 -18.87
C THR A 91 2.87 -8.73 -18.03
N TRP A 92 4.04 -8.92 -18.65
CA TRP A 92 5.35 -8.73 -18.01
C TRP A 92 5.63 -7.27 -17.56
N TYR A 93 4.89 -6.29 -18.05
CA TYR A 93 4.95 -4.91 -17.58
C TYR A 93 3.78 -4.57 -16.64
N THR A 94 2.57 -5.03 -16.96
CA THR A 94 1.37 -4.66 -16.21
C THR A 94 1.28 -5.36 -14.88
N TYR A 95 1.63 -6.65 -14.79
CA TYR A 95 1.62 -7.40 -13.54
C TYR A 95 2.58 -6.79 -12.50
N PRO A 96 3.88 -6.57 -12.79
CA PRO A 96 4.77 -5.93 -11.83
C PRO A 96 4.40 -4.47 -11.59
N GLY A 97 3.93 -3.75 -12.62
CA GLY A 97 3.39 -2.40 -12.44
C GLY A 97 2.31 -2.37 -11.38
N PHE A 98 1.32 -3.26 -11.47
CA PHE A 98 0.23 -3.37 -10.49
C PHE A 98 0.77 -3.64 -9.08
N VAL A 99 1.67 -4.62 -8.93
CA VAL A 99 2.26 -4.98 -7.63
C VAL A 99 3.03 -3.79 -7.03
N TRP A 100 3.81 -3.05 -7.81
CA TRP A 100 4.56 -1.90 -7.30
C TRP A 100 3.64 -0.71 -6.97
N VAL A 101 2.56 -0.49 -7.72
CA VAL A 101 1.56 0.52 -7.36
C VAL A 101 0.87 0.18 -6.03
N LEU A 102 0.62 -1.11 -5.74
CA LEU A 102 0.16 -1.55 -4.42
C LEU A 102 1.19 -1.24 -3.31
N LYS A 103 2.49 -1.46 -3.56
CA LYS A 103 3.58 -1.08 -2.62
C LYS A 103 3.61 0.43 -2.37
N PHE A 104 3.47 1.25 -3.40
CA PHE A 104 3.37 2.69 -3.23
C PHE A 104 2.12 3.08 -2.45
N SER A 105 0.99 2.43 -2.70
CA SER A 105 -0.27 2.68 -1.99
C SER A 105 -0.14 2.41 -0.48
N ILE A 106 0.52 1.30 -0.08
CA ILE A 106 0.76 1.01 1.34
C ILE A 106 1.79 1.98 1.95
N LEU A 107 2.81 2.42 1.21
CA LEU A 107 3.76 3.44 1.69
C LEU A 107 3.08 4.80 1.92
N PHE A 108 2.16 5.21 1.04
CA PHE A 108 1.34 6.39 1.27
C PHE A 108 0.43 6.24 2.50
N PHE A 109 -0.17 5.06 2.67
CA PHE A 109 -0.95 4.73 3.86
C PHE A 109 -0.09 4.81 5.14
N TYR A 110 1.13 4.27 5.13
CA TYR A 110 2.06 4.36 6.25
C TYR A 110 2.49 5.79 6.52
N ARG A 111 2.82 6.58 5.49
CA ARG A 111 3.11 8.00 5.62
C ARG A 111 1.99 8.74 6.35
N ARG A 112 0.73 8.39 6.09
CA ARG A 112 -0.43 8.96 6.78
C ARG A 112 -0.58 8.45 8.21
N LEU A 113 -0.34 7.17 8.45
CA LEU A 113 -0.48 6.53 9.76
C LEU A 113 0.60 7.01 10.75
N THR A 114 1.82 7.22 10.27
CA THR A 114 3.01 7.48 11.08
C THR A 114 3.42 8.95 11.09
N LYS A 115 2.52 9.86 10.69
CA LYS A 115 2.77 11.31 10.79
C LYS A 115 3.21 11.66 12.20
N GLY A 116 4.46 12.15 12.34
CA GLY A 116 5.07 12.53 13.61
C GLY A 116 5.76 11.42 14.40
N LEU A 117 5.64 10.14 14.03
CA LEU A 117 6.29 9.01 14.74
C LEU A 117 7.55 8.50 14.04
N ILE A 118 7.56 8.46 12.71
CA ILE A 118 8.69 7.94 11.92
C ILE A 118 9.42 9.09 11.25
N LYS A 119 10.75 8.99 11.20
CA LYS A 119 11.60 9.93 10.48
C LYS A 119 11.20 9.95 8.99
N ASP A 120 10.85 11.11 8.47
CA ASP A 120 10.49 11.33 7.06
C ASP A 120 11.55 10.79 6.08
N ARG A 121 12.83 10.78 6.51
CA ARG A 121 13.95 10.18 5.76
C ARG A 121 13.76 8.68 5.50
N THR A 122 13.23 7.91 6.45
CA THR A 122 13.01 6.45 6.28
C THR A 122 11.94 6.18 5.24
N LEU A 123 10.83 6.91 5.26
CA LEU A 123 9.77 6.78 4.26
C LEU A 123 10.28 7.16 2.86
N LYS A 124 10.98 8.30 2.74
CA LYS A 124 11.60 8.72 1.48
C LYS A 124 12.57 7.68 0.91
N PHE A 125 13.40 7.07 1.77
CA PHE A 125 14.29 5.99 1.39
C PHE A 125 13.51 4.78 0.84
N LEU A 126 12.42 4.37 1.50
CA LEU A 126 11.60 3.25 1.04
C LEU A 126 10.87 3.53 -0.28
N PHE A 127 10.36 4.75 -0.48
CA PHE A 127 9.83 5.19 -1.77
C PHE A 127 10.89 5.10 -2.87
N LEU A 128 12.11 5.56 -2.59
CA LEU A 128 13.22 5.50 -3.53
C LEU A 128 13.59 4.05 -3.87
N VAL A 129 13.76 3.18 -2.87
CA VAL A 129 14.07 1.76 -3.08
C VAL A 129 12.97 1.06 -3.89
N CYS A 130 11.69 1.30 -3.60
CA CYS A 130 10.60 0.75 -4.40
C CYS A 130 10.63 1.27 -5.84
N GLY A 131 10.92 2.55 -6.07
CA GLY A 131 11.05 3.12 -7.41
C GLY A 131 12.24 2.54 -8.19
N LEU A 132 13.41 2.44 -7.55
CA LEU A 132 14.61 1.89 -8.18
C LEU A 132 14.45 0.42 -8.54
N THR A 133 13.87 -0.39 -7.64
CA THR A 133 13.61 -1.80 -7.92
C THR A 133 12.58 -1.99 -9.03
N TRP A 134 11.58 -1.11 -9.14
CA TRP A 134 10.65 -1.13 -10.27
C TRP A 134 11.37 -0.85 -11.58
N VAL A 135 12.16 0.23 -11.64
CA VAL A 135 12.93 0.60 -12.84
C VAL A 135 13.91 -0.50 -13.22
N ALA A 136 14.59 -1.11 -12.25
CA ALA A 136 15.49 -2.24 -12.48
C ALA A 136 14.75 -3.43 -13.09
N LEU A 137 13.55 -3.75 -12.59
CA LEU A 137 12.75 -4.85 -13.12
C LEU A 137 12.29 -4.57 -14.57
N ILE A 138 11.81 -3.35 -14.84
CA ILE A 138 11.40 -2.93 -16.19
C ILE A 138 12.58 -3.01 -17.16
N ALA A 139 13.76 -2.54 -16.73
CA ALA A 139 14.99 -2.65 -17.50
C ALA A 139 15.34 -4.12 -17.79
N THR A 140 15.27 -5.00 -16.79
CA THR A 140 15.48 -6.44 -17.01
C THR A 140 14.52 -6.97 -18.07
N VAL A 141 13.21 -6.73 -17.95
CA VAL A 141 12.24 -7.20 -18.94
C VAL A 141 12.53 -6.67 -20.34
N SER A 142 12.93 -5.41 -20.48
CA SER A 142 13.22 -4.78 -21.78
C SER A 142 14.55 -5.24 -22.41
N PHE A 143 15.56 -5.57 -21.60
CA PHE A 143 16.91 -5.89 -22.06
C PHE A 143 17.25 -7.40 -22.03
N THR A 144 16.34 -8.26 -21.58
CA THR A 144 16.58 -9.72 -21.50
C THR A 144 16.81 -10.39 -22.87
N CYS A 145 16.23 -9.86 -23.96
CA CYS A 145 16.35 -10.46 -25.28
C CYS A 145 16.74 -9.43 -26.34
N TRP A 146 17.74 -9.77 -27.18
CA TRP A 146 18.19 -8.96 -28.30
C TRP A 146 18.44 -9.83 -29.54
N PRO A 147 17.89 -9.49 -30.72
CA PRO A 147 17.09 -8.29 -31.04
C PRO A 147 15.69 -8.28 -30.39
N PHE A 148 15.16 -7.09 -30.09
CA PHE A 148 13.94 -6.93 -29.27
C PHE A 148 12.69 -7.65 -29.82
N HIS A 149 12.60 -7.82 -31.13
CA HIS A 149 11.45 -8.51 -31.76
C HIS A 149 11.38 -10.01 -31.43
N ASP A 150 12.51 -10.63 -31.05
CA ASP A 150 12.58 -12.04 -30.67
C ASP A 150 11.86 -12.37 -29.36
N ASN A 151 11.38 -11.35 -28.64
CA ASN A 151 10.49 -11.56 -27.50
C ASN A 151 9.16 -12.22 -27.92
N TRP A 152 8.73 -12.06 -29.18
CA TRP A 152 7.46 -12.58 -29.69
C TRP A 152 7.55 -13.32 -31.03
N THR A 153 8.72 -13.41 -31.65
CA THR A 153 8.93 -14.20 -32.88
C THR A 153 8.63 -15.68 -32.64
N VAL A 154 7.94 -16.32 -33.59
CA VAL A 154 7.62 -17.76 -33.57
C VAL A 154 8.39 -18.52 -34.66
N ARG A 155 8.62 -17.89 -35.83
CA ARG A 155 9.37 -18.45 -36.95
C ARG A 155 10.38 -17.42 -37.50
N PRO A 156 11.70 -17.67 -37.49
CA PRO A 156 12.38 -18.80 -36.83
C PRO A 156 12.21 -18.72 -35.30
N LEU A 157 12.24 -19.88 -34.63
CA LEU A 157 12.08 -19.93 -33.18
C LEU A 157 13.33 -19.35 -32.50
N PRO A 158 13.21 -18.32 -31.64
CA PRO A 158 14.36 -17.67 -31.00
C PRO A 158 15.01 -18.58 -29.96
N GLY A 159 16.21 -18.19 -29.47
CA GLY A 159 16.92 -18.97 -28.46
C GLY A 159 16.13 -19.12 -27.15
N GLU A 160 16.39 -20.21 -26.40
CA GLU A 160 15.66 -20.52 -25.16
C GLU A 160 15.67 -19.39 -24.13
N HIS A 161 16.73 -18.56 -24.09
CA HIS A 161 16.82 -17.40 -23.21
C HIS A 161 15.73 -16.34 -23.45
N CYS A 162 15.23 -16.20 -24.67
CA CYS A 162 14.16 -15.26 -25.02
C CYS A 162 12.76 -15.84 -24.79
N ILE A 163 12.63 -17.16 -24.93
CA ILE A 163 11.37 -17.90 -24.81
C ILE A 163 11.07 -18.20 -23.34
N PHE A 164 12.02 -18.84 -22.65
CA PHE A 164 11.92 -19.21 -21.24
C PHE A 164 12.59 -18.12 -20.39
N ARG A 165 11.81 -17.08 -20.05
CA ARG A 165 12.25 -15.86 -19.35
C ARG A 165 12.56 -16.07 -17.87
N ALA A 166 13.35 -17.09 -17.52
CA ALA A 166 13.67 -17.46 -16.14
C ALA A 166 14.29 -16.28 -15.36
N GLN A 167 15.15 -15.50 -16.01
CA GLN A 167 15.82 -14.33 -15.44
C GLN A 167 14.80 -13.28 -14.97
N ASN A 168 13.73 -13.04 -15.75
CA ASN A 168 12.67 -12.12 -15.38
C ASN A 168 11.90 -12.62 -14.15
N PHE A 169 11.64 -13.93 -14.04
CA PHE A 169 11.02 -14.52 -12.87
C PHE A 169 11.89 -14.36 -11.61
N TYR A 170 13.20 -14.64 -11.71
CA TYR A 170 14.13 -14.44 -10.59
C TYR A 170 14.20 -12.98 -10.16
N ALA A 171 14.35 -12.06 -11.11
CA ALA A 171 14.39 -10.62 -10.82
C ALA A 171 13.09 -10.15 -10.14
N LEU A 172 11.93 -10.54 -10.69
CA LEU A 172 10.63 -10.22 -10.11
C LEU A 172 10.51 -10.76 -8.68
N ALA A 173 10.81 -12.04 -8.46
CA ALA A 173 10.68 -12.67 -7.16
C ALA A 173 11.60 -12.03 -6.11
N VAL A 174 12.88 -11.88 -6.42
CA VAL A 174 13.89 -11.34 -5.50
C VAL A 174 13.59 -9.88 -5.16
N LEU A 175 13.35 -9.03 -6.17
CA LEU A 175 13.07 -7.61 -5.94
C LEU A 175 11.74 -7.41 -5.19
N ASN A 176 10.73 -8.23 -5.49
CA ASN A 176 9.45 -8.20 -4.78
C ASN A 176 9.61 -8.55 -3.29
N VAL A 177 10.29 -9.66 -2.98
CA VAL A 177 10.53 -10.12 -1.60
C VAL A 177 11.34 -9.08 -0.81
N ILE A 178 12.44 -8.59 -1.38
CA ILE A 178 13.32 -7.61 -0.73
C ILE A 178 12.53 -6.34 -0.39
N THR A 179 11.76 -5.82 -1.33
CA THR A 179 10.97 -4.60 -1.09
C THR A 179 9.86 -4.81 -0.07
N ASP A 180 9.21 -5.99 -0.05
CA ASP A 180 8.19 -6.28 0.97
C ASP A 180 8.80 -6.38 2.36
N VAL A 181 9.95 -7.06 2.51
CA VAL A 181 10.68 -7.11 3.80
C VAL A 181 10.98 -5.70 4.30
N PHE A 182 11.50 -4.82 3.43
CA PHE A 182 11.77 -3.43 3.78
C PHE A 182 10.51 -2.67 4.20
N ILE A 183 9.38 -2.83 3.51
CA ILE A 183 8.11 -2.19 3.85
C ILE A 183 7.58 -2.69 5.21
N LEU A 184 7.71 -3.99 5.49
CA LEU A 184 7.27 -4.60 6.75
C LEU A 184 8.10 -4.16 7.97
N THR A 185 9.28 -3.58 7.77
CA THR A 185 10.05 -2.97 8.87
C THR A 185 9.38 -1.73 9.48
N ILE A 186 8.42 -1.09 8.81
CA ILE A 186 7.68 0.05 9.35
C ILE A 186 6.75 -0.36 10.51
N PRO A 187 5.80 -1.30 10.32
CA PRO A 187 4.87 -1.68 11.38
C PRO A 187 5.52 -2.47 12.52
N ALA A 188 6.63 -3.18 12.29
CA ALA A 188 7.21 -4.07 13.30
C ALA A 188 7.68 -3.37 14.59
N PRO A 189 8.47 -2.28 14.55
CA PRO A 189 8.83 -1.51 15.74
C PRO A 189 7.62 -0.85 16.41
N MET A 190 6.63 -0.43 15.60
CA MET A 190 5.40 0.16 16.12
C MET A 190 4.58 -0.85 16.92
N LEU A 191 4.66 -2.14 16.58
CA LEU A 191 3.99 -3.22 17.32
C LEU A 191 4.66 -3.54 18.65
N TRP A 192 5.99 -3.44 18.74
CA TRP A 192 6.75 -3.78 19.93
C TRP A 192 6.89 -2.63 20.93
N HIS A 193 7.08 -1.40 20.45
CA HIS A 193 7.39 -0.27 21.33
C HIS A 193 6.17 0.58 21.69
N LEU A 194 5.10 0.55 20.89
CA LEU A 194 3.94 1.41 21.11
C LEU A 194 2.80 0.65 21.79
N ARG A 195 2.32 1.16 22.93
CA ARG A 195 1.13 0.65 23.63
C ARG A 195 -0.14 0.94 22.81
N LEU A 196 -0.37 0.13 21.78
CA LEU A 196 -1.56 0.23 20.93
C LEU A 196 -2.75 -0.51 21.54
N PRO A 197 -3.99 0.01 21.40
CA PRO A 197 -5.18 -0.74 21.75
C PRO A 197 -5.29 -2.01 20.91
N LEU A 198 -5.80 -3.10 21.49
CA LEU A 198 -5.82 -4.45 20.90
C LEU A 198 -6.33 -4.46 19.45
N TRP A 199 -7.38 -3.71 19.15
CA TRP A 199 -7.93 -3.62 17.78
C TRP A 199 -6.95 -3.08 16.73
N LYS A 200 -6.12 -2.09 17.09
CA LYS A 200 -5.08 -1.58 16.17
C LYS A 200 -3.93 -2.58 16.05
N ARG A 201 -3.58 -3.25 17.14
CA ARG A 201 -2.56 -4.30 17.17
C ARG A 201 -2.93 -5.46 16.24
N VAL A 202 -4.16 -5.95 16.34
CA VAL A 202 -4.70 -7.01 15.47
C VAL A 202 -4.68 -6.58 14.00
N GLY A 203 -5.12 -5.35 13.68
CA GLY A 203 -5.10 -4.85 12.29
C GLY A 203 -3.69 -4.81 11.69
N VAL A 204 -2.69 -4.36 12.45
CA VAL A 204 -1.29 -4.33 12.02
C VAL A 204 -0.71 -5.75 11.88
N THR A 205 -1.03 -6.66 12.80
CA THR A 205 -0.63 -8.07 12.70
C THR A 205 -1.24 -8.74 11.48
N CYS A 206 -2.53 -8.53 11.19
CA CYS A 206 -3.18 -9.08 10.00
C CYS A 206 -2.55 -8.56 8.70
N LEU A 207 -2.17 -7.28 8.64
CA LEU A 207 -1.42 -6.73 7.50
C LEU A 207 -0.06 -7.41 7.32
N LEU A 208 0.67 -7.62 8.41
CA LEU A 208 2.00 -8.22 8.39
C LEU A 208 1.93 -9.71 7.98
N CYS A 209 0.98 -10.46 8.55
CA CYS A 209 0.72 -11.85 8.17
C CYS A 209 0.23 -11.95 6.72
N GLY A 210 -0.63 -11.04 6.27
CA GLY A 210 -1.09 -10.98 4.88
C GLY A 210 0.06 -10.73 3.90
N GLY A 211 0.96 -9.79 4.22
CA GLY A 211 2.17 -9.55 3.43
C GLY A 211 3.09 -10.77 3.36
N LEU A 212 3.38 -11.40 4.50
CA LEU A 212 4.19 -12.62 4.56
C LEU A 212 3.56 -13.79 3.80
N PHE A 213 2.23 -13.93 3.86
CA PHE A 213 1.50 -14.93 3.10
C PHE A 213 1.63 -14.70 1.59
N VAL A 214 1.46 -13.46 1.14
CA VAL A 214 1.64 -13.08 -0.28
C VAL A 214 3.07 -13.37 -0.73
N ILE A 215 4.08 -13.00 0.05
CA ILE A 215 5.49 -13.31 -0.23
C ILE A 215 5.70 -14.83 -0.37
N SER A 216 5.17 -15.60 0.58
CA SER A 216 5.33 -17.07 0.60
C SER A 216 4.67 -17.71 -0.63
N ALA A 217 3.47 -17.25 -0.99
CA ALA A 217 2.77 -17.69 -2.19
C ALA A 217 3.53 -17.34 -3.47
N ALA A 218 4.13 -16.15 -3.55
CA ALA A 218 4.96 -15.72 -4.67
C ALA A 218 6.19 -16.63 -4.85
N ILE A 219 6.87 -16.97 -3.75
CA ILE A 219 8.04 -17.86 -3.74
C ILE A 219 7.64 -19.27 -4.18
N ILE A 220 6.54 -19.82 -3.63
CA ILE A 220 6.05 -21.14 -4.02
C ILE A 220 5.70 -21.16 -5.51
N ARG A 221 5.04 -20.12 -6.03
CA ARG A 221 4.74 -19.99 -7.46
C ARG A 221 6.01 -19.98 -8.31
N ALA A 222 7.01 -19.18 -7.92
CA ALA A 222 8.29 -19.12 -8.63
C ALA A 222 9.00 -20.49 -8.61
N ALA A 223 9.06 -21.14 -7.45
CA ALA A 223 9.68 -22.45 -7.28
C ALA A 223 8.97 -23.53 -8.13
N LEU A 224 7.64 -23.59 -8.09
CA LEU A 224 6.86 -24.52 -8.92
C LEU A 224 7.06 -24.27 -10.41
N THR A 225 7.08 -23.00 -10.84
CA THR A 225 7.32 -22.61 -12.24
C THR A 225 8.68 -23.07 -12.73
N LEU A 226 9.71 -22.92 -11.90
CA LEU A 226 11.09 -23.24 -12.26
C LEU A 226 11.43 -24.74 -12.13
N MET A 227 10.79 -25.46 -11.20
CA MET A 227 11.15 -26.86 -10.90
C MET A 227 10.26 -27.88 -11.60
N ALA A 228 9.00 -27.56 -11.90
CA ALA A 228 7.99 -28.58 -12.16
C ALA A 228 7.34 -28.47 -13.55
N ALA A 229 8.06 -28.08 -14.61
CA ALA A 229 7.54 -27.90 -15.99
C ALA A 229 6.01 -27.63 -16.06
N PRO A 230 5.44 -26.68 -15.28
CA PRO A 230 4.01 -26.69 -15.09
C PRO A 230 3.39 -26.10 -16.35
N SER A 231 2.21 -26.58 -16.71
CA SER A 231 1.41 -25.90 -17.72
C SER A 231 1.30 -24.41 -17.34
N VAL A 232 1.61 -23.51 -18.29
CA VAL A 232 1.50 -22.04 -18.16
C VAL A 232 0.18 -21.63 -17.50
N LEU A 233 -0.86 -22.43 -17.75
CA LEU A 233 -2.18 -22.37 -17.15
C LEU A 233 -2.20 -22.40 -15.61
N THR A 234 -1.46 -23.31 -14.98
CA THR A 234 -1.44 -23.45 -13.52
C THR A 234 -0.80 -22.21 -12.88
N ILE A 235 0.28 -21.71 -13.49
CA ILE A 235 1.04 -20.55 -13.02
C ILE A 235 0.16 -19.28 -13.07
N ASN A 236 -0.57 -19.09 -14.17
CA ASN A 236 -1.43 -17.92 -14.35
C ASN A 236 -2.61 -17.90 -13.36
N ILE A 237 -3.28 -19.03 -13.11
CA ILE A 237 -4.39 -19.10 -12.13
C ILE A 237 -3.90 -18.74 -10.72
N TRP A 238 -2.73 -19.22 -10.32
CA TRP A 238 -2.15 -18.88 -9.02
C TRP A 238 -1.78 -17.39 -8.94
N GLY A 239 -1.25 -16.81 -10.01
CA GLY A 239 -0.98 -15.37 -10.09
C GLY A 239 -2.22 -14.50 -9.86
N TYR A 240 -3.37 -14.84 -10.47
CA TYR A 240 -4.62 -14.10 -10.24
C TYR A 240 -5.11 -14.16 -8.79
N ARG A 241 -4.96 -15.30 -8.12
CA ARG A 241 -5.31 -15.43 -6.69
C ARG A 241 -4.41 -14.56 -5.82
N GLU A 242 -3.11 -14.58 -6.11
CA GLU A 242 -2.11 -13.79 -5.41
C GLU A 242 -2.41 -12.29 -5.51
N THR A 243 -2.72 -11.78 -6.70
CA THR A 243 -3.05 -10.35 -6.91
C THR A 243 -4.28 -9.92 -6.13
N VAL A 244 -5.33 -10.74 -6.08
CA VAL A 244 -6.56 -10.43 -5.31
C VAL A 244 -6.29 -10.43 -3.81
N VAL A 245 -5.48 -11.36 -3.31
CA VAL A 245 -5.10 -11.40 -1.88
C VAL A 245 -4.23 -10.19 -1.52
N ALA A 246 -3.25 -9.84 -2.37
CA ALA A 246 -2.42 -8.66 -2.18
C ALA A 246 -3.24 -7.37 -2.18
N LEU A 247 -4.18 -7.24 -3.13
CA LEU A 247 -5.11 -6.12 -3.21
C LEU A 247 -5.99 -6.05 -1.95
N LEU A 248 -6.55 -7.17 -1.50
CA LEU A 248 -7.34 -7.22 -0.27
C LEU A 248 -6.51 -6.80 0.93
N ALA A 249 -5.27 -7.28 1.06
CA ALA A 249 -4.37 -6.91 2.15
C ALA A 249 -4.07 -5.40 2.19
N VAL A 250 -3.78 -4.79 1.03
CA VAL A 250 -3.49 -3.35 0.93
C VAL A 250 -4.75 -2.50 1.15
N THR A 251 -5.93 -3.00 0.78
CA THR A 251 -7.20 -2.28 0.95
C THR A 251 -7.85 -2.49 2.32
N ALA A 252 -7.56 -3.58 3.03
CA ALA A 252 -8.14 -3.92 4.32
C ALA A 252 -8.11 -2.78 5.36
N PRO A 253 -7.02 -2.02 5.53
CA PRO A 253 -6.99 -0.91 6.50
C PRO A 253 -7.95 0.21 6.15
N VAL A 254 -8.12 0.48 4.85
CA VAL A 254 -9.05 1.46 4.32
C VAL A 254 -10.49 1.00 4.47
N LEU A 255 -10.75 -0.31 4.37
CA LEU A 255 -12.06 -0.91 4.55
C LEU A 255 -12.49 -1.03 6.03
N SER A 256 -11.56 -0.89 6.98
CA SER A 256 -11.84 -0.99 8.43
C SER A 256 -13.06 -0.17 8.95
N PRO A 257 -13.40 1.02 8.41
CA PRO A 257 -14.59 1.76 8.83
C PRO A 257 -15.93 1.07 8.52
N LEU A 258 -16.00 0.16 7.54
CA LEU A 258 -17.22 -0.59 7.19
C LEU A 258 -17.76 -1.42 8.37
N PHE A 259 -16.86 -1.92 9.22
CA PHE A 259 -17.20 -2.74 10.38
C PHE A 259 -17.65 -1.91 11.59
N ARG A 260 -17.71 -0.57 11.47
CA ARG A 260 -18.19 0.29 12.55
C ARG A 260 -19.68 0.61 12.34
N PRO A 261 -20.55 0.44 13.37
CA PRO A 261 -21.98 0.71 13.27
C PRO A 261 -22.32 2.13 12.80
N GLY A 262 -21.44 3.10 13.10
CA GLY A 262 -21.60 4.50 12.69
C GLY A 262 -21.47 4.74 11.18
N PHE A 263 -20.86 3.83 10.41
CA PHE A 263 -20.69 4.00 8.96
C PHE A 263 -22.01 3.89 8.18
N TRP A 264 -22.94 3.07 8.68
CA TRP A 264 -24.21 2.79 8.03
C TRP A 264 -25.30 3.82 8.36
N LYS A 265 -25.08 4.70 9.36
CA LYS A 265 -26.01 5.78 9.70
C LYS A 265 -25.92 6.91 8.66
N ARG A 266 -27.04 7.27 8.01
CA ARG A 266 -27.11 8.36 7.03
C ARG A 266 -26.80 9.71 7.70
N GLY A 267 -25.99 10.56 7.05
CA GLY A 267 -25.73 11.94 7.47
C GLY A 267 -24.48 12.17 8.33
N ALA A 268 -23.90 11.13 8.93
CA ALA A 268 -22.66 11.28 9.70
C ALA A 268 -21.44 11.18 8.76
N ARG A 269 -20.80 12.32 8.45
CA ARG A 269 -19.37 12.28 8.09
C ARG A 269 -18.65 11.72 9.30
N ILE A 270 -18.07 10.53 9.18
CA ILE A 270 -17.27 9.92 10.26
C ILE A 270 -15.97 10.71 10.39
N GLY A 271 -16.04 11.90 10.98
CA GLY A 271 -14.88 12.47 11.65
C GLY A 271 -14.51 11.52 12.79
N ARG A 272 -13.22 11.23 12.99
CA ARG A 272 -12.85 10.49 14.20
C ARG A 272 -13.32 11.34 15.39
N PRO A 273 -13.80 10.74 16.50
CA PRO A 273 -14.01 11.48 17.75
C PRO A 273 -12.75 12.28 18.15
N VAL A 274 -11.58 11.73 17.81
CA VAL A 274 -10.26 12.34 17.97
C VAL A 274 -10.04 13.60 17.12
N ASP A 275 -10.65 13.70 15.94
CA ASP A 275 -10.51 14.88 15.07
C ASP A 275 -11.35 16.06 15.58
N ALA A 276 -12.48 15.79 16.25
CA ALA A 276 -13.28 16.82 16.93
C ALA A 276 -12.55 17.35 18.17
N LEU A 277 -12.03 16.45 19.00
CA LEU A 277 -11.21 16.80 20.17
C LEU A 277 -9.92 17.54 19.81
N HIS A 278 -9.25 17.15 18.72
CA HIS A 278 -8.07 17.88 18.24
C HIS A 278 -8.43 19.27 17.72
N ARG A 279 -9.58 19.43 17.05
CA ARG A 279 -10.04 20.75 16.60
C ARG A 279 -10.38 21.66 17.78
N GLU A 280 -11.06 21.12 18.79
CA GLU A 280 -11.31 21.85 20.04
C GLU A 280 -10.00 22.24 20.72
N ALA A 281 -9.03 21.32 20.81
CA ALA A 281 -7.72 21.61 21.38
C ALA A 281 -6.92 22.65 20.57
N GLU A 282 -6.94 22.60 19.23
CA GLU A 282 -6.29 23.59 18.37
C GLU A 282 -6.97 24.97 18.48
N GLU A 283 -8.30 25.02 18.59
CA GLU A 283 -9.04 26.25 18.84
C GLU A 283 -8.73 26.84 20.22
N GLU A 284 -8.63 26.00 21.27
CA GLU A 284 -8.22 26.41 22.60
C GLU A 284 -6.79 26.95 22.62
N ILE A 285 -5.83 26.25 22.01
CA ILE A 285 -4.44 26.70 21.90
C ILE A 285 -4.37 28.03 21.14
N GLY A 286 -5.09 28.15 20.02
CA GLY A 286 -5.18 29.40 19.25
C GLY A 286 -5.86 30.53 20.03
N ALA A 287 -6.82 30.22 20.90
CA ALA A 287 -7.44 31.20 21.80
C ALA A 287 -6.46 31.67 22.89
N ILE A 288 -5.71 30.75 23.48
CA ILE A 288 -4.66 31.05 24.47
C ILE A 288 -3.57 31.93 23.85
N GLU A 289 -3.10 31.62 22.63
CA GLU A 289 -2.10 32.44 21.93
C GLU A 289 -2.63 33.84 21.60
N ARG A 290 -3.90 33.96 21.17
CA ARG A 290 -4.54 35.26 20.92
C ARG A 290 -4.68 36.07 22.20
N ARG A 291 -4.98 35.42 23.33
CA ARG A 291 -5.08 36.06 24.65
C ARG A 291 -3.70 36.49 25.15
N ARG A 292 -2.67 35.66 24.98
CA ARG A 292 -1.27 35.99 25.27
C ARG A 292 -0.81 37.17 24.43
N ARG A 293 -1.07 37.19 23.12
CA ARG A 293 -0.73 38.33 22.25
C ARG A 293 -1.43 39.62 22.67
N ARG A 294 -2.69 39.58 23.08
CA ARG A 294 -3.40 40.75 23.62
C ARG A 294 -2.81 41.24 24.94
N LEU A 295 -2.51 40.33 25.87
CA LEU A 295 -1.85 40.66 27.13
C LEU A 295 -0.43 41.19 26.92
N PHE A 296 0.31 40.66 25.96
CA PHE A 296 1.65 41.13 25.62
C PHE A 296 1.59 42.49 24.90
N SER A 297 0.61 42.69 24.03
CA SER A 297 0.35 43.98 23.38
C SER A 297 -0.17 45.05 24.35
N SER A 298 -0.86 44.67 25.43
CA SER A 298 -1.26 45.61 26.48
C SER A 298 -0.16 45.82 27.54
N LYS A 299 0.74 44.84 27.74
CA LYS A 299 1.95 44.99 28.57
C LYS A 299 3.06 45.76 27.86
N ILE A 300 3.16 45.72 26.52
CA ILE A 300 4.00 46.61 25.70
C ILE A 300 3.30 47.97 25.48
N LYS A 301 2.63 48.46 26.53
CA LYS A 301 2.13 49.83 26.60
C LYS A 301 2.37 50.43 27.99
N TRP A 302 3.35 49.89 28.71
CA TRP A 302 3.84 50.44 29.98
C TRP A 302 5.18 51.14 29.74
N ASP A 303 5.11 52.44 30.02
CA ASP A 303 6.11 53.51 30.08
C ASP A 303 7.58 53.21 29.79
N PHE A 304 8.04 53.80 28.70
CA PHE A 304 9.42 54.24 28.53
C PHE A 304 9.62 55.50 29.38
N GLY A 305 9.78 55.34 30.69
CA GLY A 305 9.97 56.49 31.58
C GLY A 305 10.11 56.12 33.05
N SER A 306 11.33 56.26 33.56
CA SER A 306 11.73 56.37 34.97
C SER A 306 11.74 55.12 35.87
N SER A 307 12.97 54.74 36.21
CA SER A 307 13.46 54.33 37.53
C SER A 307 13.23 52.91 38.08
N LEU A 308 14.37 52.37 38.54
CA LEU A 308 14.61 51.28 39.50
C LEU A 308 14.44 49.81 39.04
N MET A 309 15.60 49.22 38.72
CA MET A 309 16.25 48.12 39.48
C MET A 309 15.42 46.92 39.98
N VAL A 310 15.96 45.73 39.63
CA VAL A 310 16.22 44.55 40.50
C VAL A 310 15.25 43.34 40.41
N LEU A 311 15.74 42.33 39.65
CA LEU A 311 15.82 40.87 39.93
C LEU A 311 14.54 39.99 39.99
N PRO A 312 14.65 38.64 40.02
CA PRO A 312 15.44 37.73 39.17
C PRO A 312 14.63 36.48 38.72
N VAL A 313 15.26 35.70 37.84
CA VAL A 313 14.87 34.33 37.46
C VAL A 313 15.01 33.40 38.67
N GLY A 314 13.91 32.78 39.12
CA GLY A 314 13.94 31.63 40.02
C GLY A 314 12.86 31.63 41.09
N GLN A 315 11.71 30.99 40.83
CA GLN A 315 10.85 30.31 41.81
C GLN A 315 9.60 29.72 41.11
N VAL A 316 9.69 28.50 40.58
CA VAL A 316 8.50 27.69 40.17
C VAL A 316 8.69 26.22 40.58
N GLU A 317 9.33 25.93 41.72
CA GLU A 317 9.52 24.54 42.18
C GLU A 317 9.01 24.23 43.59
N HIS A 318 8.25 25.11 44.23
CA HIS A 318 7.71 24.85 45.58
C HIS A 318 6.22 25.17 45.70
N GLU A 319 5.37 24.52 44.91
CA GLU A 319 3.91 24.57 45.17
C GLU A 319 3.16 23.27 44.79
N VAL A 320 3.81 22.10 44.95
CA VAL A 320 3.16 20.79 44.76
C VAL A 320 3.24 19.90 46.01
N ARG A 321 3.58 20.44 47.20
CA ARG A 321 3.81 19.60 48.39
C ARG A 321 3.10 20.03 49.68
N HIS A 322 2.00 20.79 49.59
CA HIS A 322 1.25 21.22 50.80
C HIS A 322 -0.28 21.01 50.78
N HIS A 323 -0.82 20.25 49.83
CA HIS A 323 -2.22 19.81 49.89
C HIS A 323 -2.33 18.34 50.35
N ASP A 324 -1.78 18.05 51.52
CA ASP A 324 -2.14 16.88 52.32
C ASP A 324 -2.24 17.31 53.78
N HIS A 325 -3.35 16.93 54.40
CA HIS A 325 -3.77 17.08 55.80
C HIS A 325 -4.81 18.17 56.15
N HIS A 326 -5.85 17.65 56.82
CA HIS A 326 -6.91 18.29 57.60
C HIS A 326 -8.19 18.74 56.87
N HIS A 327 -9.19 17.84 56.84
CA HIS A 327 -10.39 18.03 57.66
C HIS A 327 -11.16 16.71 57.87
N SER A 328 -11.36 16.37 59.13
CA SER A 328 -12.10 15.22 59.67
C SER A 328 -13.53 15.62 60.08
N ALA A 329 -14.54 14.96 59.47
CA ALA A 329 -15.88 14.47 59.96
C ALA A 329 -16.78 15.38 60.86
N PRO A 330 -18.07 15.04 61.20
CA PRO A 330 -18.90 13.86 60.89
C PRO A 330 -20.40 14.17 60.53
N CYS A 331 -21.26 13.12 60.54
CA CYS A 331 -22.75 13.10 60.50
C CYS A 331 -23.42 13.18 59.11
N GLY A 332 -24.42 12.37 58.74
CA GLY A 332 -25.16 11.33 59.45
C GLY A 332 -26.09 10.57 58.48
N ILE A 333 -26.40 9.32 58.86
CA ILE A 333 -27.35 8.39 58.24
C ILE A 333 -28.77 8.94 58.39
N ARG A 334 -29.66 8.76 57.40
CA ARG A 334 -31.04 8.28 57.58
C ARG A 334 -31.80 8.00 56.27
N TYR A 335 -32.23 6.74 56.19
CA TYR A 335 -33.35 6.07 55.49
C TYR A 335 -33.48 6.17 53.97
#